data_AF-A0AA35SVP9-F1
#
_entry.id   AF-A0AA35SVP9-F1
#
_cell.length_a   1.000
_cell.length_b   1.000
_cell.length_c   1.000
_cell.angle_alpha   90.00
_cell.angle_beta   90.00
_cell.angle_gamma   90.00
#
_symmetry.space_group_name_H-M   'P 1'
#
loop_
_entity.id
_entity.type
_entity.pdbx_description
1 polymer ?
#
loop_
_entity_poly.entity_id
_entity_poly.type
_entity_poly.pdbx_seq_one_letter_code
_entity_poly.pdbx_strand_id
1 'polypeptide(L)'
;MRWCELAAFTTMYRSHLGTLPTKNWQIYNDTESLAHFFNMSIVFHSWDFYRRELMKEAEMYGWPVARHMMLVYPNNSGVYSEDLSYQFMLGTQLLVAPVHERFDVLEERRVFLPEGITWVHIWTGKAYRGANSWVLIEAPLGRPPVFYPQGSAVGLQFVRNLKQRNLL
;
A
#
# COMPACT_ATOMS: atom_id res chain seq x y z
N MET A 1 4.71 -12.59 6.04
CA MET A 1 3.66 -12.20 5.07
C MET A 1 3.36 -10.71 5.10
N ARG A 2 2.88 -10.09 6.19
CA ARG A 2 2.61 -8.62 6.25
C ARG A 2 3.75 -7.71 5.78
N TRP A 3 5.00 -8.05 6.07
CA TRP A 3 6.15 -7.29 5.55
C TRP A 3 6.28 -7.36 4.02
N CYS A 4 5.90 -8.49 3.41
CA CYS A 4 5.83 -8.64 1.95
C CYS A 4 4.75 -7.75 1.34
N GLU A 5 3.61 -7.60 2.01
CA GLU A 5 2.55 -6.68 1.61
C GLU A 5 3.05 -5.23 1.62
N LEU A 6 3.68 -4.78 2.72
CA LEU A 6 4.32 -3.46 2.78
C LEU A 6 5.36 -3.27 1.67
N ALA A 7 6.29 -4.22 1.53
CA ALA A 7 7.40 -4.10 0.61
C ALA A 7 6.94 -4.05 -0.87
N ALA A 8 5.79 -4.66 -1.19
CA ALA A 8 5.20 -4.58 -2.53
C ALA A 8 4.81 -3.15 -2.93
N PHE A 9 4.65 -2.24 -1.96
CA PHE A 9 4.35 -0.82 -2.15
C PHE A 9 5.55 0.08 -1.82
N THR A 10 6.77 -0.38 -2.12
CA THR A 10 8.00 0.41 -1.99
C THR A 10 8.81 0.45 -3.29
N THR A 11 10.00 1.04 -3.27
CA THR A 11 10.89 1.12 -4.44
C THR A 11 11.67 -0.16 -4.73
N MET A 12 11.79 -1.07 -3.76
CA MET A 12 12.56 -2.31 -3.89
C MET A 12 11.86 -3.46 -3.16
N TYR A 13 11.74 -4.60 -3.83
CA TYR A 13 11.18 -5.82 -3.25
C TYR A 13 12.30 -6.85 -3.03
N ARG A 14 12.81 -6.93 -1.79
CA ARG A 14 13.95 -7.79 -1.45
C ARG A 14 13.78 -8.43 -0.08
N SER A 15 14.11 -9.72 0.03
CA SER A 15 14.16 -10.45 1.30
C SER A 15 15.54 -10.38 1.96
N HIS A 16 15.66 -10.95 3.16
CA HIS A 16 16.92 -11.17 3.84
C HIS A 16 16.77 -12.34 4.82
N LEU A 17 17.77 -13.22 4.92
CA LEU A 17 17.70 -14.40 5.80
C LEU A 17 17.76 -14.05 7.30
N GLY A 18 18.37 -12.90 7.60
CA GLY A 18 18.65 -12.41 8.95
C GLY A 18 20.01 -12.91 9.46
N THR A 19 20.33 -12.59 10.71
CA THR A 19 21.59 -12.99 11.35
C THR A 19 21.62 -14.47 11.73
N LEU A 20 20.45 -15.07 12.00
CA LEU A 20 20.27 -16.49 12.33
C LEU A 20 19.27 -17.14 11.37
N PRO A 21 19.66 -17.45 10.11
CA PRO A 21 18.75 -17.94 9.07
C PRO A 21 17.88 -19.13 9.48
N THR A 22 18.47 -20.08 10.21
CA THR A 22 17.80 -21.33 10.64
C THR A 22 16.80 -21.14 11.78
N LYS A 23 16.80 -19.97 12.44
CA LYS A 23 15.86 -19.61 13.52
C LYS A 23 14.73 -18.70 13.04
N ASN A 24 14.85 -18.14 11.84
CA ASN A 24 13.88 -17.23 11.26
C ASN A 24 13.03 -17.94 10.21
N TRP A 25 11.75 -17.58 10.15
CA TRP A 25 10.87 -18.03 9.07
C TRP A 25 11.28 -17.42 7.74
N GLN A 26 11.55 -18.28 6.75
CA GLN A 26 11.94 -17.93 5.40
C GLN A 26 10.76 -18.11 4.44
N ILE A 27 10.77 -17.38 3.34
CA ILE A 27 9.72 -17.43 2.31
C ILE A 27 9.50 -18.82 1.70
N TYR A 28 10.50 -19.70 1.78
CA TYR A 28 10.49 -21.04 1.21
C TYR A 28 10.26 -22.14 2.27
N ASN A 29 9.93 -21.79 3.52
CA ASN A 29 9.65 -22.79 4.55
C ASN A 29 8.33 -23.54 4.33
N ASP A 30 7.35 -22.92 3.67
CA ASP A 30 6.09 -23.55 3.29
C ASP A 30 5.58 -23.03 1.94
N THR A 31 4.57 -23.69 1.39
CA THR A 31 3.94 -23.31 0.13
C THR A 31 3.11 -22.03 0.24
N GLU A 32 2.53 -21.76 1.42
CA GLU A 32 1.67 -20.59 1.65
C GLU A 32 2.49 -19.29 1.64
N SER A 33 3.60 -19.23 2.39
CA SER A 33 4.51 -18.08 2.41
C SER A 33 5.14 -17.85 1.05
N LEU A 34 5.48 -18.92 0.33
CA LEU A 34 6.06 -18.82 -1.01
C LEU A 34 5.04 -18.28 -2.01
N ALA A 35 3.81 -18.80 -2.00
CA ALA A 35 2.72 -18.31 -2.85
C ALA A 35 2.36 -16.86 -2.53
N HIS A 36 2.33 -16.49 -1.24
CA HIS A 36 2.08 -15.13 -0.82
C HIS A 36 3.19 -14.17 -1.31
N PHE A 37 4.46 -14.55 -1.16
CA PHE A 37 5.59 -13.77 -1.69
C PHE A 37 5.52 -13.61 -3.20
N PHE A 38 5.18 -14.68 -3.93
CA PHE A 38 4.98 -14.66 -5.37
C PHE A 38 3.84 -13.70 -5.77
N ASN A 39 2.68 -13.81 -5.14
CA ASN A 39 1.53 -12.91 -5.40
C ASN A 39 1.90 -11.45 -5.12
N MET A 40 2.60 -11.17 -4.02
CA MET A 40 3.05 -9.80 -3.70
C MET A 40 4.14 -9.29 -4.66
N SER A 41 4.97 -10.17 -5.24
CA SER A 41 5.90 -9.78 -6.31
C SER A 41 5.17 -9.34 -7.58
N ILE A 42 4.03 -9.97 -7.88
CA ILE A 42 3.14 -9.57 -8.98
C ILE A 42 2.50 -8.20 -8.67
N VAL A 43 2.04 -7.98 -7.44
CA VAL A 43 1.53 -6.66 -6.99
C VAL A 43 2.61 -5.60 -7.18
N PHE A 44 3.83 -5.84 -6.69
CA PHE A 44 4.98 -4.95 -6.86
C PHE A 44 5.26 -4.61 -8.33
N HIS A 45 5.18 -5.59 -9.22
CA HIS A 45 5.37 -5.37 -10.66
C HIS A 45 4.17 -4.64 -11.31
N SER A 46 2.97 -4.81 -10.79
CA SER A 46 1.73 -4.30 -11.42
C SER A 46 1.58 -2.77 -11.38
N TRP A 47 2.31 -2.07 -10.51
CA TRP A 47 2.38 -0.60 -10.52
C TRP A 47 3.76 -0.05 -10.96
N ASP A 48 4.59 -0.89 -11.61
CA ASP A 48 5.94 -0.50 -12.07
C ASP A 48 5.95 0.75 -12.96
N PHE A 49 4.93 0.91 -13.80
CA PHE A 49 4.79 2.08 -14.66
C PHE A 49 4.80 3.39 -13.86
N TYR A 50 4.06 3.42 -12.75
CA TYR A 50 3.97 4.58 -11.87
C TYR A 50 5.20 4.69 -10.97
N ARG A 51 5.75 3.56 -10.49
CA ARG A 51 7.02 3.58 -9.72
C ARG A 51 8.14 4.26 -10.50
N ARG A 52 8.29 3.95 -11.79
CA ARG A 52 9.32 4.56 -12.66
C ARG A 52 9.10 6.06 -12.84
N GLU A 53 7.86 6.49 -12.97
CA GLU A 53 7.51 7.92 -13.01
C GLU A 53 7.93 8.62 -11.72
N LEU A 54 7.57 8.05 -10.56
CA LEU A 54 7.96 8.60 -9.26
C LEU A 54 9.48 8.61 -9.02
N MET A 55 10.20 7.61 -9.53
CA MET A 55 11.67 7.60 -9.47
C MET A 55 12.28 8.72 -10.31
N LYS A 56 11.71 9.04 -11.48
CA LYS A 56 12.13 10.20 -12.29
C LYS A 56 11.83 11.52 -11.59
N GLU A 57 10.66 11.64 -10.94
CA GLU A 57 10.33 12.81 -10.12
C GLU A 57 11.32 12.98 -8.95
N ALA A 58 11.71 11.87 -8.32
CA ALA A 58 12.70 11.88 -7.26
C ALA A 58 14.08 12.36 -7.74
N GLU A 59 14.51 11.90 -8.92
CA GLU A 59 15.75 12.36 -9.56
C GLU A 59 15.69 13.85 -9.93
N MET A 60 14.59 14.29 -10.53
CA MET A 60 14.46 15.65 -11.09
C MET A 60 14.20 16.72 -10.02
N TYR A 61 13.40 16.41 -9.01
CA TYR A 61 12.89 17.39 -8.04
C TYR A 61 13.28 17.08 -6.59
N GLY A 62 13.86 15.91 -6.32
CA GLY A 62 14.17 15.48 -4.96
C GLY A 62 12.94 15.03 -4.16
N TRP A 63 11.79 14.85 -4.79
CA TRP A 63 10.56 14.43 -4.11
C TRP A 63 10.61 12.95 -3.74
N PRO A 64 10.27 12.55 -2.50
CA PRO A 64 10.29 11.14 -2.14
C PRO A 64 9.17 10.38 -2.86
N VAL A 65 9.44 9.12 -3.19
CA VAL A 65 8.45 8.20 -3.81
C VAL A 65 7.32 7.90 -2.82
N ALA A 66 7.66 7.58 -1.58
CA ALA A 66 6.72 7.49 -0.46
C ALA A 66 6.67 8.85 0.24
N ARG A 67 5.48 9.47 0.25
CA ARG A 67 5.25 10.83 0.75
C ARG A 67 4.42 10.76 2.02
N HIS A 68 4.77 11.61 2.98
CA HIS A 68 3.88 11.90 4.10
C HIS A 68 2.60 12.55 3.55
N MET A 69 1.44 12.21 4.13
CA MET A 69 0.14 12.72 3.68
C MET A 69 0.08 14.26 3.67
N MET A 70 0.77 14.92 4.60
CA MET A 70 0.84 16.38 4.69
C MET A 70 1.41 17.05 3.43
N LEU A 71 2.30 16.36 2.70
CA LEU A 71 2.89 16.90 1.47
C LEU A 71 1.88 16.88 0.32
N VAL A 72 0.88 16.01 0.39
CA VAL A 72 -0.12 15.81 -0.68
C VAL A 72 -1.43 16.52 -0.35
N TYR A 73 -1.82 16.57 0.93
CA TYR A 73 -3.08 17.15 1.40
C TYR A 73 -2.85 18.18 2.53
N PRO A 74 -2.07 19.25 2.30
CA PRO A 74 -1.66 20.19 3.36
C PRO A 74 -2.83 20.93 4.01
N ASN A 75 -3.96 21.06 3.30
CA ASN A 75 -5.16 21.74 3.80
C ASN A 75 -6.06 20.86 4.69
N ASN A 76 -5.73 19.57 4.83
CA ASN A 76 -6.49 18.64 5.68
C ASN A 76 -5.87 18.63 7.08
N SER A 77 -6.56 19.16 8.08
CA SER A 77 -6.01 19.25 9.45
C SER A 77 -5.64 17.89 10.06
N GLY A 78 -6.33 16.81 9.69
CA GLY A 78 -6.08 15.50 10.27
C GLY A 78 -4.76 14.86 9.81
N VAL A 79 -4.14 15.35 8.73
CA VAL A 79 -2.84 14.81 8.26
C VAL A 79 -1.66 15.21 9.16
N TYR A 80 -1.86 16.11 10.11
CA TYR A 80 -0.86 16.53 11.09
C TYR A 80 -1.00 15.78 12.43
N SER A 81 -1.93 14.82 12.51
CA SER A 81 -2.10 13.97 13.69
C SER A 81 -0.88 13.08 13.91
N GLU A 82 -0.45 12.94 15.17
CA GLU A 82 0.65 12.04 15.56
C GLU A 82 0.38 10.57 15.19
N ASP A 83 -0.90 10.19 15.13
CA ASP A 83 -1.37 8.84 14.78
C ASP A 83 -1.17 8.49 13.29
N LEU A 84 -0.79 9.46 12.44
CA LEU A 84 -0.67 9.27 10.99
C LEU A 84 0.69 8.74 10.53
N SER A 85 1.52 8.25 11.46
CA SER A 85 2.87 7.76 11.18
C SER A 85 2.92 6.45 10.36
N TYR A 86 1.79 5.73 10.28
CA TYR A 86 1.73 4.37 9.73
C TYR A 86 0.88 4.25 8.46
N GLN A 87 0.74 5.34 7.70
CA GLN A 87 0.24 5.34 6.33
C GLN A 87 0.96 6.39 5.50
N PHE A 88 1.03 6.18 4.19
CA PHE A 88 1.75 7.07 3.29
C PHE A 88 1.09 7.11 1.91
N MET A 89 1.45 8.13 1.13
CA MET A 89 1.12 8.19 -0.29
C MET A 89 2.28 7.66 -1.13
N LEU A 90 2.01 6.87 -2.16
CA LEU A 90 2.94 6.71 -3.27
C LEU A 90 2.66 7.78 -4.30
N GLY A 91 3.56 8.74 -4.40
CA GLY A 91 3.34 9.98 -5.14
C GLY A 91 2.08 10.69 -4.68
N THR A 92 1.16 10.98 -5.61
CA THR A 92 -0.15 11.59 -5.29
C THR A 92 -1.34 10.68 -5.55
N GLN A 93 -1.12 9.46 -6.07
CA GLN A 93 -2.18 8.65 -6.67
C GLN A 93 -2.55 7.38 -5.90
N LEU A 94 -1.70 6.88 -5.00
CA LEU A 94 -2.02 5.69 -4.20
C LEU A 94 -1.81 5.99 -2.72
N LEU A 95 -2.81 5.70 -1.89
CA LEU A 95 -2.71 5.72 -0.43
C LEU A 95 -2.49 4.29 0.06
N VAL A 96 -1.47 4.08 0.88
CA VAL A 96 -1.09 2.77 1.42
C VAL A 96 -1.09 2.85 2.95
N ALA A 97 -1.86 1.99 3.61
CA ALA A 97 -1.92 1.90 5.07
C ALA A 97 -1.60 0.45 5.52
N PRO A 98 -0.30 0.12 5.67
CA PRO A 98 0.13 -1.23 6.02
C PRO A 98 -0.42 -1.71 7.38
N VAL A 99 -0.66 -3.01 7.45
CA VAL A 99 -0.88 -3.71 8.73
C VAL A 99 0.48 -3.91 9.40
N HIS A 100 0.66 -3.29 10.57
CA HIS A 100 1.91 -3.33 11.35
C HIS A 100 1.71 -3.93 12.75
N GLU A 101 0.48 -4.25 13.12
CA GLU A 101 0.10 -4.84 14.40
C GLU A 101 -0.42 -6.27 14.19
N ARG A 102 -0.27 -7.12 15.21
CA ARG A 102 -0.91 -8.44 15.21
C ARG A 102 -2.38 -8.25 15.55
N PHE A 103 -3.26 -8.86 14.78
CA PHE A 103 -4.68 -8.85 15.07
C PHE A 103 -5.03 -9.90 16.14
N ASP A 104 -5.80 -9.50 17.15
CA ASP A 104 -6.28 -10.39 18.21
C ASP A 104 -7.63 -11.05 17.86
N VAL A 105 -8.48 -10.37 17.06
CA VAL A 105 -9.85 -10.84 16.75
C VAL A 105 -10.24 -10.57 15.29
N LEU A 106 -10.20 -9.32 14.85
CA LEU A 106 -10.62 -8.89 13.51
C LEU A 106 -9.40 -8.46 12.70
N GLU A 107 -9.32 -8.89 11.45
CA GLU A 107 -8.27 -8.47 10.51
C GLU A 107 -8.56 -7.09 9.93
N GLU A 108 -8.76 -6.08 10.78
CA GLU A 108 -9.13 -4.72 10.37
C GLU A 108 -8.05 -3.70 10.71
N ARG A 109 -7.82 -2.76 9.80
CA ARG A 109 -6.89 -1.65 9.98
C ARG A 109 -7.63 -0.32 9.91
N ARG A 110 -7.38 0.56 10.88
CA ARG A 110 -7.81 1.97 10.81
C ARG A 110 -7.03 2.70 9.72
N VAL A 111 -7.73 3.33 8.79
CA VAL A 111 -7.13 4.13 7.71
C VAL A 111 -7.70 5.53 7.75
N PHE A 112 -6.85 6.53 7.71
CA PHE A 112 -7.27 7.92 7.63
C PHE A 112 -7.47 8.33 6.17
N LEU A 113 -8.65 8.85 5.85
CA LEU A 113 -8.99 9.32 4.50
C LEU A 113 -9.19 10.85 4.50
N PRO A 114 -8.31 11.61 3.82
CA PRO A 114 -8.45 13.06 3.72
C PRO A 114 -9.71 13.42 2.90
N GLU A 115 -10.30 14.57 3.21
CA GLU A 115 -11.48 15.11 2.54
C GLU A 115 -11.22 15.64 1.12
N GLY A 116 -12.31 15.93 0.41
CA GLY A 116 -12.29 16.53 -0.93
C GLY A 116 -12.23 15.52 -2.08
N ILE A 117 -12.00 14.24 -1.80
CA ILE A 117 -11.90 13.17 -2.81
C ILE A 117 -12.65 11.92 -2.33
N THR A 118 -13.20 11.17 -3.29
CA THR A 118 -13.66 9.79 -3.06
C THR A 118 -12.51 8.83 -3.28
N TRP A 119 -12.21 8.01 -2.28
CA TRP A 119 -11.17 6.99 -2.30
C TRP A 119 -11.76 5.64 -2.71
N VAL A 120 -11.12 4.95 -3.66
CA VAL A 120 -11.55 3.62 -4.10
C VAL A 120 -10.57 2.58 -3.57
N HIS A 121 -11.08 1.62 -2.80
CA HIS A 121 -10.29 0.52 -2.29
C HIS A 121 -9.93 -0.45 -3.42
N ILE A 122 -8.63 -0.75 -3.59
CA ILE A 122 -8.13 -1.50 -4.75
C ILE A 122 -8.73 -2.91 -4.84
N TRP A 123 -8.83 -3.61 -3.71
CA TRP A 123 -9.19 -5.02 -3.70
C TRP A 123 -10.69 -5.27 -3.88
N THR A 124 -11.53 -4.37 -3.36
CA THR A 124 -12.98 -4.54 -3.37
C THR A 124 -13.69 -3.61 -4.35
N GLY A 125 -13.02 -2.59 -4.86
CA GLY A 125 -13.62 -1.53 -5.67
C GLY A 125 -14.59 -0.62 -4.89
N LYS A 126 -14.74 -0.82 -3.57
CA LYS A 126 -15.64 -0.02 -2.73
C LYS A 126 -15.12 1.41 -2.64
N ALA A 127 -16.04 2.36 -2.85
CA ALA A 127 -15.78 3.79 -2.74
C ALA A 127 -16.06 4.30 -1.32
N TYR A 128 -15.18 5.18 -0.85
CA TYR A 128 -15.23 5.82 0.46
C TYR A 128 -15.10 7.32 0.27
N ARG A 129 -16.10 8.10 0.68
CA ARG A 129 -16.00 9.55 0.64
C ARG A 129 -14.99 9.99 1.71
N GLY A 130 -13.92 10.67 1.29
CA GLY A 130 -12.97 11.29 2.19
C GLY A 130 -13.66 12.36 3.03
N ALA A 131 -13.47 12.30 4.34
CA ALA A 131 -14.11 13.19 5.30
C ALA A 131 -13.16 13.66 6.41
N ASN A 132 -11.84 13.64 6.14
CA ASN A 132 -10.79 13.98 7.09
C ASN A 132 -10.93 13.14 8.39
N SER A 133 -11.19 11.84 8.23
CA SER A 133 -11.57 10.94 9.32
C SER A 133 -10.97 9.53 9.17
N TRP A 134 -10.97 8.79 10.27
CA TRP A 134 -10.55 7.39 10.32
C TRP A 134 -11.70 6.45 9.96
N VAL A 135 -11.42 5.43 9.15
CA VAL A 135 -12.34 4.35 8.78
C VAL A 135 -11.71 2.98 9.07
N LEU A 136 -12.52 2.01 9.46
CA LEU A 136 -12.08 0.62 9.60
C LEU A 136 -12.17 -0.10 8.25
N ILE A 137 -11.09 -0.77 7.89
CA ILE A 137 -10.92 -1.46 6.60
C ILE A 137 -10.48 -2.90 6.86
N GLU A 138 -11.23 -3.85 6.34
CA GLU A 138 -10.82 -5.26 6.30
C GLU A 138 -9.51 -5.40 5.52
N ALA A 139 -8.56 -6.10 6.12
CA ALA A 139 -7.19 -6.26 5.67
C ALA A 139 -6.73 -7.72 5.77
N PRO A 140 -7.43 -8.69 5.14
CA PRO A 140 -6.96 -10.07 5.15
C PRO A 140 -5.59 -10.21 4.48
N LEU A 141 -4.88 -11.30 4.79
CA LEU A 141 -3.57 -11.55 4.17
C LEU A 141 -3.65 -11.50 2.64
N GLY A 142 -2.73 -10.76 2.03
CA GLY A 142 -2.65 -10.52 0.60
C GLY A 142 -3.50 -9.35 0.08
N ARG A 143 -4.30 -8.71 0.95
CA ARG A 143 -5.12 -7.54 0.61
C ARG A 143 -4.90 -6.39 1.60
N PRO A 144 -3.68 -5.83 1.69
CA PRO A 144 -3.39 -4.70 2.58
C PRO A 144 -4.24 -3.48 2.19
N PRO A 145 -4.66 -2.60 3.11
CA PRO A 145 -5.45 -1.42 2.75
C PRO A 145 -4.71 -0.49 1.78
N VAL A 146 -5.21 -0.42 0.55
CA VAL A 146 -4.66 0.44 -0.51
C VAL A 146 -5.80 1.08 -1.29
N PHE A 147 -5.67 2.39 -1.52
CA PHE A 147 -6.69 3.20 -2.16
C PHE A 147 -6.11 4.06 -3.28
N TYR A 148 -6.98 4.45 -4.21
CA TYR A 148 -6.68 5.47 -5.21
C TYR A 148 -7.82 6.48 -5.31
N PRO A 149 -7.54 7.75 -5.72
CA PRO A 149 -8.59 8.73 -6.00
C PRO A 149 -9.54 8.25 -7.10
N GLN A 150 -10.85 8.38 -6.91
CA GLN A 150 -11.83 8.07 -7.94
C GLN A 150 -11.53 8.87 -9.22
N GLY A 151 -11.46 8.17 -10.36
CA GLY A 151 -11.06 8.76 -11.64
C GLY A 151 -9.55 8.81 -11.90
N SER A 152 -8.70 8.37 -10.95
CA SER A 152 -7.25 8.27 -11.16
C SER A 152 -6.92 7.29 -12.29
N ALA A 153 -6.26 7.78 -13.34
CA ALA A 153 -5.75 6.95 -14.43
C ALA A 153 -4.72 5.93 -13.92
N VAL A 154 -3.88 6.33 -12.95
CA VAL A 154 -2.90 5.45 -12.29
C VAL A 154 -3.60 4.33 -11.54
N GLY A 155 -4.59 4.65 -10.70
CA GLY A 155 -5.36 3.65 -9.96
C GLY A 155 -6.08 2.67 -10.89
N LEU A 156 -6.72 3.18 -11.95
CA LEU A 156 -7.41 2.36 -12.95
C LEU A 156 -6.45 1.45 -13.72
N GLN A 157 -5.28 1.95 -14.13
CA GLN A 157 -4.27 1.15 -14.80
C GLN A 157 -3.68 0.09 -13.87
N PHE A 158 -3.47 0.40 -12.59
CA PHE A 158 -3.00 -0.56 -11.61
C PHE A 158 -4.02 -1.69 -11.39
N VAL A 159 -5.30 -1.36 -11.21
CA VAL A 159 -6.38 -2.37 -11.11
C VAL A 159 -6.44 -3.25 -12.36
N ARG A 160 -6.32 -2.66 -13.56
CA ARG A 160 -6.25 -3.41 -14.83
C ARG A 160 -5.08 -4.40 -14.85
N ASN A 161 -3.90 -3.95 -14.41
CA ASN A 161 -2.70 -4.76 -14.35
C ASN A 161 -2.81 -5.93 -13.36
N LEU A 162 -3.51 -5.74 -12.24
CA LEU A 162 -3.79 -6.81 -11.28
C LEU A 162 -4.78 -7.85 -11.83
N LYS A 163 -5.85 -7.41 -12.49
CA LYS A 163 -6.83 -8.30 -13.14
C LYS A 163 -6.20 -9.17 -14.23
N GLN A 164 -5.34 -8.59 -15.06
CA GLN A 164 -4.61 -9.32 -16.11
C GLN A 164 -3.71 -10.45 -15.57
N ARG A 165 -3.34 -10.38 -14.29
CA ARG A 165 -2.49 -11.35 -13.60
C ARG A 165 -3.26 -12.20 -12.58
N ASN A 166 -4.60 -12.18 -12.64
CA ASN A 166 -5.51 -12.97 -11.80
C ASN A 166 -5.35 -12.73 -10.29
N LEU A 167 -5.06 -11.49 -9.87
CA LEU A 167 -5.00 -11.10 -8.45
C LEU A 167 -6.25 -10.33 -7.94
N LEU A 168 -7.19 -10.01 -8.83
CA LEU A 168 -8.45 -9.33 -8.55
C LEU A 168 -9.60 -10.02 -9.28
#